data_AF-A0A4Q3UQP6-F1
#
_entry.id   AF-A0A4Q3UQP6-F1
#
_cell.length_a   1.000
_cell.length_b   1.000
_cell.length_c   1.000
_cell.angle_alpha   90.00
_cell.angle_beta   90.00
_cell.angle_gamma   90.00
#
_symmetry.space_group_name_H-M   'P 1'
#
loop_
_entity.id
_entity.type
_entity.pdbx_description
1 polymer ?
#
loop_
_entity_poly.entity_id
_entity_poly.type
_entity_poly.pdbx_seq_one_letter_code
_entity_poly.pdbx_strand_id
1 'polypeptide(L)'
;MSRNLVRQGATVIGAGVTGSWQALMLSRAGFDVTLHERSTSSLEDSTGYWAGGMLAPYCESEATEPVIARLGLRALDLWRSECPDTAINGTLVVAHRRD
;
A
#
# COMPACT_ATOMS: atom_id res chain seq x y z
N MET A 1 31.10 26.17 -2.82
CA MET A 1 31.40 24.88 -2.15
C MET A 1 30.18 23.98 -2.25
N SER A 2 30.16 23.08 -3.23
CA SER A 2 29.09 22.09 -3.41
C SER A 2 29.36 20.91 -2.47
N ARG A 3 28.52 20.69 -1.46
CA ARG A 3 28.57 19.43 -0.67
C ARG A 3 28.07 18.32 -1.60
N ASN A 4 28.94 17.36 -1.91
CA ASN A 4 28.53 16.06 -2.43
C ASN A 4 27.60 15.43 -1.38
N LEU A 5 26.29 15.55 -1.61
CA LEU A 5 25.27 14.84 -0.83
C LEU A 5 25.28 13.41 -1.31
N VAL A 6 26.09 12.57 -0.65
CA VAL A 6 25.96 11.12 -0.78
C VAL A 6 24.55 10.76 -0.36
N ARG A 7 23.73 10.25 -1.29
CA ARG A 7 22.41 9.71 -0.96
C ARG A 7 22.59 8.55 0.00
N GLN A 8 21.81 8.53 1.09
CA GLN A 8 21.83 7.40 2.01
C GLN A 8 21.19 6.19 1.31
N GLY A 9 21.85 5.03 1.38
CA GLY A 9 21.33 3.78 0.84
C GLY A 9 20.28 3.16 1.75
N ALA A 10 19.27 2.50 1.16
CA ALA A 10 18.29 1.70 1.87
C ALA A 10 18.00 0.39 1.11
N THR A 11 17.88 -0.71 1.84
CA THR A 11 17.53 -2.02 1.27
C THR A 11 16.16 -2.46 1.78
N VAL A 12 15.28 -2.84 0.86
CA VAL A 12 13.95 -3.41 1.13
C VAL A 12 13.92 -4.84 0.64
N ILE A 13 13.45 -5.76 1.48
CA ILE A 13 13.35 -7.19 1.16
C ILE A 13 11.86 -7.55 1.05
N GLY A 14 11.45 -8.01 -0.13
CA GLY A 14 10.08 -8.29 -0.54
C GLY A 14 9.43 -7.10 -1.26
N ALA A 15 8.89 -7.34 -2.46
CA ALA A 15 8.15 -6.38 -3.30
C ALA A 15 6.62 -6.56 -3.21
N GLY A 16 6.12 -7.23 -2.18
CA GLY A 16 4.70 -7.19 -1.82
C GLY A 16 4.23 -5.78 -1.45
N VAL A 17 2.93 -5.60 -1.17
CA VAL A 17 2.30 -4.28 -0.94
C VAL A 17 3.08 -3.40 0.04
N THR A 18 3.51 -3.95 1.18
CA THR A 18 4.26 -3.20 2.20
C THR A 18 5.65 -2.81 1.69
N GLY A 19 6.38 -3.73 1.07
CA GLY A 19 7.75 -3.46 0.62
C GLY A 19 7.80 -2.49 -0.55
N SER A 20 6.89 -2.64 -1.52
CA SER A 20 6.72 -1.68 -2.62
C SER A 20 6.34 -0.29 -2.11
N TRP A 21 5.47 -0.21 -1.09
CA TRP A 21 5.15 1.07 -0.44
C TRP A 21 6.37 1.71 0.23
N GLN A 22 7.14 0.94 1.02
CA GLN A 22 8.35 1.44 1.67
C GLN A 22 9.40 1.89 0.65
N ALA A 23 9.62 1.11 -0.41
CA ALA A 23 10.58 1.45 -1.46
C ALA A 23 10.19 2.77 -2.17
N LEU A 24 8.91 2.95 -2.48
CA LEU A 24 8.39 4.19 -3.06
C LEU A 24 8.60 5.39 -2.12
N MET A 25 8.24 5.26 -0.84
CA MET A 25 8.37 6.35 0.14
C MET A 25 9.84 6.73 0.40
N LEU A 26 10.73 5.75 0.55
CA LEU A 26 12.17 5.99 0.72
C LEU A 26 12.79 6.64 -0.52
N SER A 27 12.42 6.18 -1.71
CA SER A 27 12.88 6.77 -2.97
C SER A 27 12.48 8.25 -3.08
N ARG A 28 11.24 8.57 -2.72
CA ARG A 28 10.74 9.97 -2.67
C ARG A 28 11.43 10.83 -1.62
N ALA A 29 11.85 10.24 -0.51
CA ALA A 29 12.66 10.92 0.50
C ALA A 29 14.14 11.11 0.08
N GLY A 30 14.54 10.64 -1.11
CA GLY A 30 15.86 10.87 -1.69
C GLY A 30 16.89 9.79 -1.34
N PHE A 31 16.47 8.66 -0.78
CA PHE A 31 17.34 7.51 -0.54
C PHE A 31 17.69 6.81 -1.86
N ASP A 32 18.84 6.15 -1.86
CA ASP A 32 19.22 5.20 -2.91
C ASP A 32 18.70 3.81 -2.52
N VAL A 33 17.59 3.39 -3.13
CA VAL A 33 16.81 2.23 -2.68
C VAL A 33 17.10 1.00 -3.53
N THR A 34 17.52 -0.09 -2.89
CA THR A 34 17.56 -1.43 -3.49
C THR A 34 16.37 -2.26 -2.99
N LEU A 35 15.51 -2.70 -3.90
CA LEU A 35 14.38 -3.60 -3.61
C LEU A 35 14.71 -5.02 -4.10
N HIS A 36 14.65 -6.00 -3.19
CA HIS A 36 14.83 -7.41 -3.53
C HIS A 36 13.51 -8.14 -3.50
N GLU A 37 13.22 -8.93 -4.53
CA GLU A 37 12.07 -9.84 -4.58
C GLU A 37 12.55 -11.21 -5.06
N ARG A 38 11.93 -12.27 -4.52
CA ARG A 38 12.19 -13.64 -4.94
C ARG A 38 11.43 -13.96 -6.23
N SER A 39 10.19 -13.48 -6.32
CA SER A 39 9.36 -13.65 -7.50
C SER A 39 9.91 -12.88 -8.70
N THR A 40 9.32 -13.14 -9.87
CA THR A 40 9.62 -12.34 -11.06
C THR A 40 8.91 -10.99 -10.98
N SER A 41 9.09 -10.16 -12.02
CA SER A 41 8.38 -8.88 -12.12
C SER A 41 6.85 -9.00 -12.15
N SER A 42 6.29 -10.19 -12.39
CA SER A 42 4.84 -10.42 -12.29
C SER A 42 4.32 -10.50 -10.84
N LEU A 43 5.21 -10.70 -9.85
CA LEU A 43 4.89 -10.83 -8.43
C LEU A 43 3.91 -11.96 -8.09
N GLU A 44 3.80 -12.99 -8.94
CA GLU A 44 2.87 -14.12 -8.80
C GLU A 44 3.03 -14.91 -7.49
N ASP A 45 4.22 -14.91 -6.88
CA ASP A 45 4.46 -15.57 -5.60
C ASP A 45 4.06 -14.69 -4.38
N SER A 46 3.67 -13.44 -4.62
CA SER A 46 3.26 -12.52 -3.56
C SER A 46 1.77 -12.68 -3.24
N THR A 47 1.41 -12.52 -1.97
CA THR A 47 0.00 -12.51 -1.55
C THR A 47 -0.79 -11.37 -2.17
N GLY A 48 -0.11 -10.26 -2.53
CA GLY A 48 -0.74 -9.11 -3.18
C GLY A 48 -1.25 -9.42 -4.58
N TYR A 49 -0.56 -10.28 -5.34
CA TYR A 49 -1.01 -10.68 -6.68
C TYR A 49 -2.36 -11.40 -6.66
N TRP A 50 -2.59 -12.20 -5.63
CA TRP A 50 -3.83 -12.95 -5.44
C TRP A 50 -4.88 -12.20 -4.61
N ALA A 51 -4.55 -11.00 -4.11
CA ALA A 51 -5.48 -10.21 -3.32
C ALA A 51 -6.55 -9.59 -4.25
N GLY A 52 -7.83 -9.84 -3.95
CA GLY A 52 -8.93 -9.17 -4.65
C GLY A 52 -8.95 -7.65 -4.45
N GLY A 53 -8.22 -7.13 -3.46
CA GLY A 53 -7.99 -5.70 -3.23
C GLY A 53 -9.28 -4.92 -2.97
N MET A 54 -9.82 -4.99 -1.75
CA MET A 54 -10.97 -4.18 -1.33
C MET A 54 -10.59 -3.28 -0.16
N LEU A 55 -10.99 -2.01 -0.23
CA LEU A 55 -10.89 -1.07 0.88
C LEU A 55 -12.29 -0.66 1.28
N ALA A 56 -12.71 -1.03 2.48
CA ALA A 56 -14.02 -0.70 3.02
C ALA A 56 -13.90 -0.16 4.47
N PRO A 57 -13.24 1.00 4.69
CA PRO A 57 -12.85 1.42 6.05
C PRO A 57 -14.02 1.55 7.03
N TYR A 58 -15.19 1.95 6.55
CA TYR A 58 -16.40 2.05 7.38
C TYR A 58 -16.98 0.68 7.75
N CYS A 59 -16.89 -0.30 6.86
CA CYS A 59 -17.34 -1.67 7.12
C CYS A 59 -16.38 -2.36 8.09
N GLU A 60 -15.08 -2.23 7.82
CA GLU A 60 -14.00 -2.76 8.66
C GLU A 60 -14.02 -2.16 10.07
N SER A 61 -14.49 -0.91 10.23
CA SER A 61 -14.54 -0.23 11.52
C SER A 61 -15.49 -0.86 12.55
N GLU A 62 -16.41 -1.72 12.11
CA GLU A 62 -17.31 -2.45 13.01
C GLU A 62 -16.54 -3.41 13.93
N ALA A 63 -15.50 -4.06 13.40
CA ALA A 63 -14.74 -5.10 14.09
C ALA A 63 -13.28 -4.70 14.41
N THR A 64 -12.89 -3.44 14.21
CA THR A 64 -11.50 -3.00 14.35
C THR A 64 -11.35 -1.74 15.22
N GLU A 65 -10.14 -1.52 15.73
CA GLU A 65 -9.84 -0.34 16.53
C GLU A 65 -9.94 0.95 15.68
N PRO A 66 -10.27 2.11 16.29
CA PRO A 66 -10.41 3.38 15.57
C PRO A 66 -9.18 3.79 14.74
N VAL A 67 -7.98 3.30 15.10
CA VAL A 67 -6.77 3.53 14.31
C VAL A 67 -6.83 2.86 12.94
N ILE A 68 -7.43 1.67 12.83
CA ILE A 68 -7.55 0.94 11.58
C ILE A 68 -8.46 1.69 10.61
N ALA A 69 -9.64 2.13 11.06
CA ALA A 69 -10.55 2.94 10.26
C ALA A 69 -9.89 4.25 9.77
N ARG A 70 -9.17 4.96 10.66
CA ARG A 70 -8.43 6.17 10.30
C ARG A 70 -7.35 5.91 9.24
N LEU A 71 -6.58 4.84 9.41
CA LEU A 71 -5.55 4.45 8.44
C LEU A 71 -6.16 3.99 7.11
N GLY A 72 -7.29 3.29 7.13
CA GLY A 72 -8.04 2.89 5.93
C GLY A 72 -8.54 4.09 5.14
N LEU A 73 -9.09 5.12 5.81
CA LEU A 73 -9.47 6.37 5.15
C LEU A 73 -8.27 7.08 4.52
N ARG A 74 -7.13 7.14 5.23
CA ARG A 74 -5.89 7.67 4.66
C ARG A 74 -5.41 6.85 3.47
N ALA A 75 -5.53 5.52 3.53
CA ALA A 75 -5.15 4.63 2.45
C ALA A 75 -5.95 4.94 1.17
N LEU A 76 -7.25 5.23 1.25
CA LEU A 76 -8.04 5.61 0.08
C LEU A 76 -7.45 6.82 -0.67
N ASP A 77 -6.97 7.83 0.05
CA ASP A 77 -6.33 8.99 -0.57
C ASP A 77 -4.99 8.66 -1.21
N LEU A 78 -4.22 7.75 -0.59
CA LEU A 78 -2.95 7.29 -1.12
C LEU A 78 -3.14 6.43 -2.38
N TRP A 79 -4.13 5.54 -2.41
CA TRP A 79 -4.45 4.75 -3.60
C TRP A 79 -4.84 5.66 -4.78
N ARG A 80 -5.61 6.72 -4.53
CA ARG A 80 -5.94 7.74 -5.55
C ARG A 80 -4.70 8.43 -6.11
N SER A 81 -3.74 8.78 -5.26
CA SER A 81 -2.57 9.54 -5.70
C SER A 81 -1.52 8.65 -6.36
N GLU A 82 -1.31 7.44 -5.83
CA GLU A 82 -0.22 6.55 -6.23
C GLU A 82 -0.62 5.53 -7.31
N CYS A 83 -1.90 5.21 -7.41
CA CYS A 83 -2.44 4.26 -8.38
C CYS A 83 -3.66 4.89 -9.05
N PRO A 84 -3.47 5.91 -9.91
CA PRO A 84 -4.58 6.68 -10.48
C PRO A 84 -5.53 5.84 -11.35
N ASP A 85 -5.06 4.70 -11.86
CA ASP A 85 -5.87 3.76 -12.63
C ASP A 85 -6.77 2.85 -11.76
N THR A 86 -6.63 2.92 -10.43
CA THR A 86 -7.50 2.18 -9.50
C THR A 86 -8.92 2.72 -9.58
N ALA A 87 -9.87 1.86 -9.95
CA ALA A 87 -11.28 2.20 -9.96
C ALA A 87 -11.81 2.42 -8.54
N ILE A 88 -12.53 3.52 -8.33
CA ILE A 88 -13.14 3.87 -7.04
C ILE A 88 -14.64 4.06 -7.23
N ASN A 89 -15.38 2.98 -6.99
CA ASN A 89 -16.84 2.93 -7.17
C ASN A 89 -17.61 2.95 -5.84
N GLY A 90 -16.89 3.08 -4.72
CA GLY A 90 -17.46 2.94 -3.38
C GLY A 90 -17.71 1.48 -2.97
N THR A 91 -18.35 1.31 -1.82
CA THR A 91 -18.65 0.00 -1.22
C THR A 91 -20.16 -0.15 -1.06
N LEU A 92 -20.72 -1.27 -1.53
CA LEU A 92 -22.09 -1.68 -1.22
C LEU A 92 -22.06 -2.75 -0.14
N VAL A 93 -22.68 -2.46 1.00
CA VAL A 93 -22.87 -3.43 2.09
C VAL A 93 -24.33 -3.84 2.11
N VAL A 94 -24.57 -5.15 2.15
CA VAL A 94 -25.89 -5.73 2.34
C VAL A 94 -25.84 -6.67 3.53
N ALA A 95 -26.88 -6.63 4.35
CA ALA A 95 -27.03 -7.48 5.53
C ALA A 95 -28.40 -8.17 5.46
N HIS A 96 -28.50 -9.40 5.95
CA HIS A 96 -29.78 -10.10 5.96
C HIS A 96 -30.68 -9.51 7.06
N ARG A 97 -31.99 -9.74 7.00
CA ARG A 97 -32.97 -9.13 7.93
C ARG A 97 -32.70 -9.39 9.43
N ARG A 98 -31.85 -10.37 9.77
CA ARG A 98 -31.55 -10.78 11.15
C ARG A 98 -30.14 -10.44 11.61
N ASP A 99 -29.34 -9.84 10.72
CA ASP A 99 -28.06 -9.21 11.05
C ASP A 99 -28.32 -7.74 11.41
#